data_AF-A0A1J4K7M9-F1
#
_entry.id   AF-A0A1J4K7M9-F1
#
_cell.length_a   1.000
_cell.length_b   1.000
_cell.length_c   1.000
_cell.angle_alpha   90.00
_cell.angle_beta   90.00
_cell.angle_gamma   90.00
#
_symmetry.space_group_name_H-M   'P 1'
#
loop_
_entity.id
_entity.type
_entity.pdbx_description
1 polymer ?
#
loop_
_entity_poly.entity_id
_entity_poly.type
_entity_poly.pdbx_seq_one_letter_code
_entity_poly.pdbx_strand_id
1 'polypeptide(L)'
;MAEEKTREQQIAFKVLKLENATIMSALCETDRTGQIAKKVINEEPTNEKRIGKIMMIIEACLSTYPEAIECNFSWIHNFLSISNDISVQYFFKFCLDRKNRQILSIHEFCDSIKFFKHVISYLNERRTENTSISFLIFVLNELIKDNKIISPNDLKMITDSVQIYKDNEDCSIITEKFNIYQTLLKFTKIIDLSFLNEEAILEIEKIADEIKECHVSAISFLAKLIRQYPDLCQEVSIEPVLNILAKCFKEHQNQTFALMAIKELVTEMVKIPCCRESMFEIFVPVVLDILEKSENRVILAFAFEICSTIIRLIELYPDFGPEANANNFLNSCRAQVKKHNILLYREYGYKKPVIHHSYMAETDPISSPRAD
;
A
#
# COMPACT_ATOMS: atom_id res chain seq x y z
N MET A 1 8.12 -9.32 -7.26
CA MET A 1 9.13 -10.15 -7.96
C MET A 1 10.47 -9.45 -7.85
N ALA A 2 11.49 -10.09 -7.27
CA ALA A 2 12.85 -9.56 -7.26
C ALA A 2 13.58 -10.14 -8.49
N GLU A 3 13.79 -9.32 -9.52
CA GLU A 3 14.66 -9.72 -10.64
C GLU A 3 16.11 -9.39 -10.30
N GLU A 4 16.97 -10.41 -10.41
CA GLU A 4 18.40 -10.33 -10.19
C GLU A 4 19.06 -9.34 -11.17
N LYS A 5 19.88 -8.41 -10.63
CA LYS A 5 20.79 -7.58 -11.43
C LYS A 5 21.48 -8.45 -12.47
N THR A 6 21.47 -8.06 -13.74
CA THR A 6 22.11 -8.86 -14.80
C THR A 6 23.59 -9.04 -14.49
N ARG A 7 24.17 -10.18 -14.91
CA ARG A 7 25.59 -10.49 -14.65
C ARG A 7 26.52 -9.36 -15.11
N GLU A 8 26.18 -8.69 -16.21
CA GLU A 8 26.90 -7.52 -16.73
C GLU A 8 26.80 -6.30 -15.79
N GLN A 9 25.61 -6.04 -15.23
CA GLN A 9 25.43 -5.00 -14.21
C GLN A 9 26.25 -5.29 -12.96
N GLN A 10 26.26 -6.55 -12.49
CA GLN A 10 27.04 -6.95 -11.33
C GLN A 10 28.56 -6.83 -11.57
N ILE A 11 29.04 -7.17 -12.77
CA ILE A 11 30.46 -7.07 -13.14
C ILE A 11 30.89 -5.60 -13.28
N ALA A 12 30.12 -4.76 -13.97
CA ALA A 12 30.43 -3.34 -14.09
C ALA A 12 30.40 -2.63 -12.72
N PHE A 13 29.44 -3.00 -11.86
CA PHE A 13 29.37 -2.50 -10.49
C PHE A 13 30.58 -2.94 -9.66
N LYS A 14 30.99 -4.21 -9.79
CA LYS A 14 32.23 -4.70 -9.17
C LYS A 14 33.46 -3.96 -9.69
N VAL A 15 33.59 -3.74 -11.00
CA VAL A 15 34.75 -3.06 -11.60
C VAL A 15 34.84 -1.59 -11.20
N LEU A 16 33.72 -0.87 -11.15
CA LEU A 16 33.68 0.52 -10.67
C LEU A 16 33.94 0.62 -9.16
N LYS A 17 33.47 -0.35 -8.38
CA LYS A 17 33.57 -0.34 -6.91
C LYS A 17 34.90 -0.89 -6.39
N LEU A 18 35.58 -1.79 -7.11
CA LEU A 18 36.75 -2.51 -6.58
C LEU A 18 38.09 -1.77 -6.70
N GLU A 19 38.36 -0.91 -7.71
CA GLU A 19 39.76 -0.45 -7.90
C GLU A 19 39.97 0.97 -8.47
N ASN A 20 39.04 1.93 -8.35
CA ASN A 20 39.34 3.29 -8.84
C ASN A 20 38.66 4.43 -8.07
N ALA A 21 38.93 4.49 -6.76
CA ALA A 21 38.48 5.59 -5.89
C ALA A 21 38.80 6.98 -6.48
N THR A 22 39.93 7.13 -7.17
CA THR A 22 40.36 8.37 -7.84
C THR A 22 39.48 8.74 -9.02
N ILE A 23 39.06 7.77 -9.86
CA ILE A 23 38.13 8.04 -10.97
C ILE A 23 36.77 8.40 -10.41
N MET A 24 36.31 7.67 -9.39
CA MET A 24 35.02 7.92 -8.75
C MET A 24 34.99 9.31 -8.09
N SER A 25 36.04 9.70 -7.37
CA SER A 25 36.12 11.06 -6.79
C SER A 25 36.19 12.12 -7.88
N ALA A 26 36.99 11.93 -8.94
CA ALA A 26 37.03 12.88 -10.07
C ALA A 26 35.68 13.05 -10.79
N LEU A 27 34.90 11.97 -10.91
CA LEU A 27 33.53 12.02 -11.46
C LEU A 27 32.54 12.72 -10.51
N CYS A 28 32.76 12.64 -9.19
CA CYS A 28 31.95 13.31 -8.19
C CYS A 28 32.35 14.77 -7.99
N GLU A 29 33.60 15.16 -8.28
CA GLU A 29 34.12 16.52 -8.07
C GLU A 29 33.84 17.46 -9.26
N THR A 30 33.44 16.92 -10.42
CA THR A 30 33.26 17.71 -11.65
C THR A 30 31.83 17.61 -12.21
N ASP A 31 31.31 18.68 -12.84
CA ASP A 31 29.98 18.66 -13.51
C ASP A 31 30.00 17.94 -14.87
N ARG A 32 31.10 17.28 -15.23
CA ARG A 32 31.23 16.60 -16.53
C ARG A 32 30.18 15.50 -16.69
N THR A 33 29.88 14.78 -15.61
CA THR A 33 28.83 13.76 -15.58
C THR A 33 27.44 14.38 -15.81
N GLY A 34 27.18 15.57 -15.25
CA GLY A 34 25.93 16.31 -15.46
C GLY A 34 25.77 16.83 -16.89
N GLN A 35 26.84 17.32 -17.51
CA GLN A 35 26.80 17.74 -18.92
C GLN A 35 26.50 16.57 -19.86
N ILE A 36 27.12 15.41 -19.63
CA ILE A 36 26.86 14.19 -20.41
C ILE A 36 25.41 13.73 -20.20
N ALA A 37 24.94 13.70 -18.96
CA ALA A 37 23.60 13.25 -18.66
C ALA A 37 22.52 14.16 -19.26
N LYS A 38 22.65 15.49 -19.14
CA LYS A 38 21.75 16.45 -19.79
C LYS A 38 21.70 16.25 -21.31
N LYS A 39 22.85 15.99 -21.93
CA LYS A 39 22.92 15.69 -23.36
C LYS A 39 22.15 14.42 -23.70
N VAL A 40 22.33 13.35 -22.92
CA VAL A 40 21.63 12.07 -23.14
C VAL A 40 20.12 12.16 -22.91
N ILE A 41 19.67 12.92 -21.92
CA ILE A 41 18.24 13.15 -21.66
C ILE A 41 17.58 13.88 -22.85
N ASN A 42 18.28 14.84 -23.44
CA ASN A 42 17.76 15.67 -24.53
C ASN A 42 17.99 15.08 -25.94
N GLU A 43 18.62 13.90 -26.07
CA GLU A 43 18.83 13.22 -27.35
C GLU A 43 17.55 12.46 -27.77
N GLU A 44 17.00 12.78 -28.94
CA GLU A 44 15.93 11.99 -29.58
C GLU A 44 16.47 11.14 -30.76
N PRO A 45 16.12 9.85 -30.87
CA PRO A 45 15.40 9.05 -29.88
C PRO A 45 16.29 8.74 -28.67
N THR A 46 15.68 8.70 -27.48
CA THR A 46 16.41 8.47 -26.24
C THR A 46 17.04 7.06 -26.24
N ASN A 47 18.34 6.99 -25.98
CA ASN A 47 19.08 5.73 -26.03
C ASN A 47 19.13 5.05 -24.66
N GLU A 48 18.23 4.09 -24.43
CA GLU A 48 18.10 3.32 -23.18
C GLU A 48 19.44 2.72 -22.69
N LYS A 49 20.27 2.20 -23.61
CA LYS A 49 21.60 1.65 -23.25
C LYS A 49 22.54 2.73 -22.71
N ARG A 50 22.46 3.96 -23.20
CA ARG A 50 23.24 5.09 -22.65
C ARG A 50 22.69 5.54 -21.30
N ILE A 51 21.37 5.61 -21.17
CA ILE A 51 20.71 5.92 -19.89
C ILE A 51 21.13 4.92 -18.82
N GLY A 52 21.03 3.62 -19.09
CA GLY A 52 21.41 2.57 -18.14
C GLY A 52 22.87 2.67 -17.70
N LYS A 53 23.80 2.93 -18.63
CA LYS A 53 25.21 3.15 -18.29
C LYS A 53 25.42 4.36 -17.40
N ILE A 54 24.72 5.47 -17.67
CA ILE A 54 24.82 6.69 -16.85
C ILE A 54 24.24 6.43 -15.46
N MET A 55 23.07 5.79 -15.35
CA MET A 55 22.46 5.43 -14.07
C MET A 55 23.39 4.56 -13.23
N MET A 56 24.04 3.57 -13.84
CA MET A 56 25.00 2.70 -13.13
C MET A 56 26.23 3.46 -12.62
N ILE A 57 26.76 4.40 -13.42
CA ILE A 57 27.88 5.24 -13.00
C ILE A 57 27.46 6.11 -11.81
N ILE A 58 26.28 6.73 -11.87
CA ILE A 58 25.77 7.58 -10.80
C ILE A 58 25.49 6.76 -9.54
N GLU A 59 24.85 5.60 -9.64
CA GLU A 59 24.62 4.67 -8.51
C GLU A 59 25.95 4.30 -7.85
N ALA A 60 26.97 3.95 -8.63
CA ALA A 60 28.30 3.63 -8.09
C ALA A 60 28.96 4.83 -7.40
N CYS A 61 28.83 6.04 -7.99
CA CYS A 61 29.34 7.28 -7.41
C CYS A 61 28.69 7.58 -6.07
N LEU A 62 27.36 7.62 -6.03
CA LEU A 62 26.60 7.97 -4.84
C LEU A 62 26.64 6.87 -3.77
N SER A 63 26.86 5.61 -4.16
CA SER A 63 27.13 4.53 -3.19
C SER A 63 28.48 4.68 -2.49
N THR A 64 29.40 5.46 -3.06
CA THR A 64 30.77 5.67 -2.52
C THR A 64 30.91 7.04 -1.88
N TYR A 65 30.32 8.08 -2.48
CA TYR A 65 30.34 9.48 -2.04
C TYR A 65 28.90 10.05 -2.05
N PRO A 66 28.04 9.69 -1.07
CA PRO A 66 26.65 10.12 -1.02
C PRO A 66 26.45 11.63 -1.04
N GLU A 67 27.38 12.38 -0.43
CA GLU A 67 27.33 13.84 -0.27
C GLU A 67 27.40 14.56 -1.63
N ALA A 68 27.97 13.91 -2.66
CA ALA A 68 28.05 14.46 -4.00
C ALA A 68 26.66 14.72 -4.63
N ILE A 69 25.59 14.14 -4.08
CA ILE A 69 24.24 14.34 -4.59
C ILE A 69 23.79 15.80 -4.53
N GLU A 70 24.19 16.54 -3.50
CA GLU A 70 23.73 17.92 -3.28
C GLU A 70 24.48 18.91 -4.15
N CYS A 71 25.77 18.68 -4.39
CA CYS A 71 26.63 19.60 -5.13
C CYS A 71 26.68 19.25 -6.62
N ASN A 72 27.02 18.01 -6.95
CA ASN A 72 27.44 17.61 -8.29
C ASN A 72 26.42 16.73 -9.02
N PHE A 73 25.48 16.10 -8.31
CA PHE A 73 24.35 15.37 -8.90
C PHE A 73 22.99 16.00 -8.60
N SER A 74 22.93 17.27 -8.23
CA SER A 74 21.66 17.95 -7.87
C SER A 74 20.64 18.00 -9.03
N TRP A 75 21.10 17.82 -10.26
CA TRP A 75 20.32 17.76 -11.49
C TRP A 75 19.65 16.40 -11.73
N ILE A 76 19.83 15.42 -10.84
CA ILE A 76 19.34 14.04 -11.04
C ILE A 76 17.82 13.94 -11.16
N HIS A 77 17.09 14.90 -10.58
CA HIS A 77 15.64 15.03 -10.75
C HIS A 77 15.22 15.17 -12.22
N ASN A 78 16.10 15.63 -13.12
CA ASN A 78 15.81 15.71 -14.55
C ASN A 78 15.54 14.34 -15.18
N PHE A 79 16.04 13.25 -14.59
CA PHE A 79 15.75 11.90 -15.09
C PHE A 79 14.30 11.47 -14.85
N LEU A 80 13.54 12.17 -13.99
CA LEU A 80 12.10 11.92 -13.83
C LEU A 80 11.33 12.13 -15.15
N SER A 81 11.86 12.97 -16.05
CA SER A 81 11.29 13.20 -17.39
C SER A 81 11.38 11.98 -18.31
N ILE A 82 12.18 10.97 -17.97
CA ILE A 82 12.31 9.70 -18.71
C ILE A 82 12.11 8.50 -17.78
N SER A 83 11.17 8.65 -16.84
CA SER A 83 10.77 7.64 -15.84
C SER A 83 10.24 6.33 -16.42
N ASN A 84 9.96 6.26 -17.72
CA ASN A 84 9.67 5.00 -18.41
C ASN A 84 10.89 4.07 -18.52
N ASP A 85 12.11 4.61 -18.47
CA ASP A 85 13.33 3.80 -18.54
C ASP A 85 13.51 2.99 -17.26
N ILE A 86 13.62 1.68 -17.41
CA ILE A 86 13.75 0.72 -16.30
C ILE A 86 14.97 1.05 -15.42
N SER A 87 16.08 1.51 -16.00
CA SER A 87 17.29 1.85 -15.25
C SER A 87 17.09 3.08 -14.38
N VAL A 88 16.31 4.06 -14.86
CA VAL A 88 15.92 5.25 -14.08
C VAL A 88 15.03 4.83 -12.91
N GLN A 89 14.06 3.94 -13.15
CA GLN A 89 13.20 3.42 -12.08
C GLN A 89 14.01 2.69 -11.00
N TYR A 90 14.96 1.84 -11.41
CA TYR A 90 15.86 1.15 -10.47
C TYR A 90 16.70 2.12 -9.65
N PHE A 91 17.27 3.14 -10.31
CA PHE A 91 18.09 4.13 -9.64
C PHE A 91 17.30 4.89 -8.56
N PHE A 92 16.10 5.37 -8.87
CA PHE A 92 15.29 6.08 -7.89
C PHE A 92 14.77 5.15 -6.78
N LYS A 93 14.47 3.88 -7.07
CA LYS A 93 14.20 2.88 -6.02
C LYS A 93 15.40 2.69 -5.08
N PHE A 94 16.62 2.70 -5.60
CA PHE A 94 17.84 2.70 -4.78
C PHE A 94 17.93 3.95 -3.91
N CYS A 95 17.67 5.13 -4.48
CA CYS A 95 17.69 6.39 -3.71
C CYS A 95 16.64 6.43 -2.60
N LEU A 96 15.48 5.80 -2.81
CA LEU A 96 14.39 5.77 -1.84
C LEU A 96 14.51 4.61 -0.82
N ASP A 97 15.44 3.67 -1.02
CA ASP A 97 15.61 2.54 -0.10
C ASP A 97 16.27 2.97 1.22
N ARG A 98 15.41 3.19 2.23
CA ARG A 98 15.81 3.60 3.59
C ARG A 98 16.54 2.52 4.38
N LYS A 99 16.55 1.26 3.92
CA LYS A 99 17.30 0.19 4.61
C LYS A 99 18.80 0.40 4.49
N ASN A 100 19.24 1.13 3.48
CA ASN A 100 20.64 1.47 3.30
C ASN A 100 21.01 2.75 4.06
N ARG A 101 21.42 2.61 5.33
CA ARG A 101 21.82 3.75 6.18
C ARG A 101 23.08 4.48 5.71
N GLN A 102 23.85 3.90 4.78
CA GLN A 102 25.11 4.48 4.31
C GLN A 102 24.92 5.65 3.33
N ILE A 103 23.67 5.95 2.93
CA ILE A 103 23.36 6.95 1.91
C ILE A 103 22.48 8.10 2.44
N LEU A 104 22.72 8.56 3.68
CA LEU A 104 21.90 9.57 4.35
C LEU A 104 21.73 10.87 3.53
N SER A 105 22.78 11.35 2.88
CA SER A 105 22.68 12.57 2.04
C SER A 105 21.77 12.37 0.82
N ILE A 106 21.69 11.16 0.27
CA ILE A 106 20.74 10.83 -0.81
C ILE A 106 19.30 10.93 -0.30
N HIS A 107 19.07 10.37 0.89
CA HIS A 107 17.80 10.42 1.59
C HIS A 107 17.38 11.87 1.89
N GLU A 108 18.30 12.70 2.38
CA GLU A 108 18.05 14.12 2.64
C GLU A 108 17.75 14.92 1.37
N PHE A 109 18.43 14.62 0.27
CA PHE A 109 18.13 15.21 -1.03
C PHE A 109 16.72 14.83 -1.52
N CYS A 110 16.36 13.54 -1.47
CA CYS A 110 15.04 13.06 -1.85
C CYS A 110 13.94 13.65 -0.94
N ASP A 111 14.21 13.82 0.36
CA ASP A 111 13.29 14.45 1.32
C ASP A 111 13.13 15.96 1.13
N SER A 112 13.94 16.59 0.26
CA SER A 112 13.88 18.03 0.08
C SER A 112 12.57 18.45 -0.58
N ILE A 113 12.02 19.58 -0.11
CA ILE A 113 10.83 20.22 -0.72
C ILE A 113 11.03 20.45 -2.23
N LYS A 114 12.28 20.73 -2.65
CA LYS A 114 12.61 20.94 -4.06
C LYS A 114 12.41 19.66 -4.88
N PHE A 115 12.94 18.52 -4.43
CA PHE A 115 12.78 17.25 -5.12
C PHE A 115 11.30 16.83 -5.19
N PHE A 116 10.59 16.96 -4.08
CA PHE A 116 9.14 16.74 -4.01
C PHE A 116 8.36 17.57 -5.04
N LYS A 117 8.65 18.87 -5.15
CA LYS A 117 8.03 19.75 -6.15
C LYS A 117 8.35 19.35 -7.59
N HIS A 118 9.55 18.84 -7.86
CA HIS A 118 9.89 18.31 -9.18
C HIS A 118 9.04 17.09 -9.54
N VAL A 119 8.89 16.12 -8.62
CA VAL A 119 8.04 14.94 -8.85
C VAL A 119 6.61 15.34 -9.21
N ILE A 120 6.03 16.30 -8.47
CA ILE A 120 4.69 16.81 -8.74
C ILE A 120 4.61 17.55 -10.08
N SER A 121 5.61 18.37 -10.45
CA SER A 121 5.64 19.03 -11.75
C SER A 121 5.60 18.01 -12.89
N TYR A 122 6.46 16.98 -12.82
CA TYR A 122 6.52 15.96 -13.86
C TYR A 122 5.25 15.12 -13.93
N LEU A 123 4.64 14.80 -12.79
CA LEU A 123 3.33 14.13 -12.75
C LEU A 123 2.27 14.99 -13.46
N ASN A 124 2.24 16.29 -13.15
CA ASN A 124 1.29 17.24 -13.76
C ASN A 124 1.54 17.51 -15.24
N GLU A 125 2.77 17.34 -15.75
CA GLU A 125 3.12 17.52 -17.16
C GLU A 125 2.71 16.30 -18.00
N ARG A 126 2.80 15.10 -17.43
CA ARG A 126 2.58 13.82 -18.13
C ARG A 126 1.15 13.31 -18.06
N ARG A 127 0.15 14.19 -18.02
CA ARG A 127 -1.28 13.83 -17.85
C ARG A 127 -1.81 12.86 -18.89
N THR A 128 -1.20 12.82 -20.08
CA THR A 128 -1.66 12.03 -21.23
C THR A 128 -0.85 10.74 -21.47
N GLU A 129 0.20 10.46 -20.67
CA GLU A 129 1.14 9.35 -20.93
C GLU A 129 1.07 8.24 -19.85
N ASN A 130 0.23 7.22 -20.08
CA ASN A 130 -0.12 6.18 -19.09
C ASN A 130 1.08 5.48 -18.40
N THR A 131 2.11 5.03 -19.12
CA THR A 131 3.14 4.15 -18.52
C THR A 131 4.10 4.84 -17.55
N SER A 132 4.43 6.12 -17.76
CA SER A 132 5.39 6.84 -16.89
C SER A 132 4.79 7.29 -15.57
N ILE A 133 3.46 7.43 -15.55
CA ILE A 133 2.73 8.00 -14.42
C ILE A 133 2.81 7.08 -13.21
N SER A 134 2.61 5.77 -13.40
CA SER A 134 2.60 4.78 -12.31
C SER A 134 3.88 4.86 -11.46
N PHE A 135 5.05 4.97 -12.11
CA PHE A 135 6.32 5.13 -11.39
C PHE A 135 6.44 6.46 -10.64
N LEU A 136 5.99 7.57 -11.23
CA LEU A 136 6.01 8.88 -10.56
C LEU A 136 5.09 8.92 -9.35
N ILE A 137 3.92 8.27 -9.42
CA ILE A 137 3.00 8.10 -8.28
C ILE A 137 3.65 7.23 -7.20
N PHE A 138 4.34 6.15 -7.58
CA PHE A 138 5.13 5.34 -6.63
C PHE A 138 6.19 6.19 -5.91
N VAL A 139 7.00 6.97 -6.65
CA VAL A 139 8.01 7.86 -6.05
C VAL A 139 7.36 8.84 -5.07
N LEU A 140 6.24 9.44 -5.48
CA LEU A 140 5.48 10.35 -4.63
C LEU A 140 5.00 9.67 -3.34
N ASN A 141 4.47 8.45 -3.43
CA ASN A 141 4.03 7.67 -2.28
C ASN A 141 5.17 7.39 -1.29
N GLU A 142 6.35 7.00 -1.78
CA GLU A 142 7.53 6.77 -0.93
C GLU A 142 8.00 8.05 -0.22
N LEU A 143 7.94 9.21 -0.89
CA LEU A 143 8.29 10.49 -0.27
C LEU A 143 7.30 10.90 0.84
N ILE A 144 6.02 10.55 0.71
CA ILE A 144 4.98 10.90 1.69
C ILE A 144 5.04 9.99 2.93
N LYS A 145 5.43 8.71 2.79
CA LYS A 145 5.40 7.72 3.88
C LYS A 145 6.22 8.09 5.11
N ASP A 146 7.37 8.74 4.92
CA ASP A 146 8.38 8.99 5.97
C ASP A 146 8.33 10.38 6.62
N ASN A 147 7.46 11.25 6.11
CA ASN A 147 6.91 12.38 6.85
C ASN A 147 7.91 13.40 7.44
N LYS A 148 8.46 14.28 6.59
CA LYS A 148 8.97 15.59 6.99
C LYS A 148 8.00 16.67 6.51
N ILE A 149 6.98 16.94 7.32
CA ILE A 149 6.09 18.13 7.26
C ILE A 149 5.58 18.43 5.84
N ILE A 150 4.51 17.74 5.46
CA ILE A 150 3.72 18.13 4.29
C ILE A 150 2.81 19.27 4.73
N SER A 151 2.97 20.47 4.15
CA SER A 151 2.09 21.59 4.48
C SER A 151 0.66 21.31 3.95
N PRO A 152 -0.37 21.99 4.47
CA PRO A 152 -1.73 21.89 3.90
C PRO A 152 -1.77 22.14 2.39
N ASN A 153 -0.95 23.06 1.89
CA ASN A 153 -0.84 23.37 0.47
C ASN A 153 -0.19 22.23 -0.32
N ASP A 154 0.83 21.58 0.23
CA ASP A 154 1.48 20.45 -0.41
C ASP A 154 0.55 19.23 -0.45
N LEU A 155 -0.22 18.99 0.62
CA LEU A 155 -1.25 17.95 0.65
C LEU A 155 -2.33 18.19 -0.41
N LYS A 156 -2.81 19.44 -0.53
CA LYS A 156 -3.77 19.81 -1.57
C LYS A 156 -3.19 19.58 -2.97
N MET A 157 -1.94 20.00 -3.18
CA MET A 157 -1.25 19.82 -4.45
C MET A 157 -1.08 18.33 -4.81
N ILE A 158 -0.76 17.46 -3.85
CA ILE A 158 -0.72 16.00 -4.06
C ILE A 158 -2.09 15.50 -4.49
N THR A 159 -3.13 15.83 -3.73
CA THR A 159 -4.51 15.38 -4.00
C THR A 159 -4.96 15.83 -5.39
N ASP A 160 -4.79 17.12 -5.71
CA ASP A 160 -5.12 17.68 -7.02
C ASP A 160 -4.35 16.96 -8.15
N SER A 161 -3.07 16.65 -7.95
CA SER A 161 -2.25 15.96 -8.94
C SER A 161 -2.66 14.51 -9.17
N VAL A 162 -3.05 13.79 -8.12
CA VAL A 162 -3.48 12.38 -8.22
C VAL A 162 -4.90 12.28 -8.78
N GLN A 163 -5.78 13.21 -8.43
CA GLN A 163 -7.17 13.26 -8.93
C GLN A 163 -7.28 13.48 -10.44
N ILE A 164 -6.25 14.04 -11.10
CA ILE A 164 -6.21 14.16 -12.56
C ILE A 164 -6.42 12.78 -13.23
N TYR A 165 -6.06 11.70 -12.54
CA TYR A 165 -6.16 10.32 -13.00
C TYR A 165 -7.38 9.58 -12.44
N LYS A 166 -8.43 10.30 -12.02
CA LYS A 166 -9.67 9.70 -11.52
C LYS A 166 -10.32 8.75 -12.56
N ASP A 167 -10.24 9.10 -13.84
CA ASP A 167 -10.87 8.37 -14.95
C ASP A 167 -9.90 7.38 -15.63
N ASN A 168 -8.73 7.13 -15.03
CA ASN A 168 -7.76 6.20 -15.60
C ASN A 168 -8.18 4.74 -15.32
N GLU A 169 -8.07 3.86 -16.32
CA GLU A 169 -8.44 2.44 -16.23
C GLU A 169 -7.24 1.51 -15.94
N ASP A 170 -6.01 2.05 -15.94
CA ASP A 170 -4.81 1.27 -15.64
C ASP A 170 -4.76 0.91 -14.16
N CYS A 171 -4.91 -0.39 -13.89
CA CYS A 171 -4.94 -0.93 -12.53
C CYS A 171 -3.67 -0.59 -11.73
N SER A 172 -2.51 -0.42 -12.35
CA SER A 172 -1.28 -0.03 -11.65
C SER A 172 -1.35 1.42 -11.15
N ILE A 173 -1.90 2.33 -11.95
CA ILE A 173 -2.10 3.74 -11.57
C ILE A 173 -3.14 3.84 -10.46
N ILE A 174 -4.26 3.12 -10.58
CA ILE A 174 -5.32 3.10 -9.57
C ILE A 174 -4.78 2.54 -8.24
N THR A 175 -4.00 1.47 -8.29
CA THR A 175 -3.34 0.87 -7.10
C THR A 175 -2.48 1.90 -6.38
N GLU A 176 -1.57 2.57 -7.09
CA GLU A 176 -0.68 3.53 -6.47
C GLU A 176 -1.42 4.80 -5.99
N LYS A 177 -2.48 5.21 -6.68
CA LYS A 177 -3.39 6.27 -6.22
C LYS A 177 -3.99 5.95 -4.85
N PHE A 178 -4.57 4.76 -4.68
CA PHE A 178 -5.11 4.36 -3.38
C PHE A 178 -4.01 4.21 -2.32
N ASN A 179 -2.80 3.79 -2.68
CA ASN A 179 -1.67 3.76 -1.75
C ASN A 179 -1.31 5.17 -1.26
N ILE A 180 -1.31 6.18 -2.14
CA ILE A 180 -1.13 7.58 -1.73
C ILE A 180 -2.25 8.00 -0.79
N TYR A 181 -3.51 7.75 -1.16
CA TYR A 181 -4.65 8.12 -0.32
C TYR A 181 -4.56 7.50 1.08
N GLN A 182 -4.18 6.21 1.17
CA GLN A 182 -3.93 5.55 2.46
C GLN A 182 -2.84 6.23 3.28
N THR A 183 -1.79 6.73 2.63
CA THR A 183 -0.73 7.49 3.31
C THR A 183 -1.22 8.87 3.74
N LEU A 184 -2.04 9.54 2.91
CA LEU A 184 -2.64 10.83 3.19
C LEU A 184 -3.65 10.80 4.34
N LEU A 185 -4.27 9.65 4.62
CA LEU A 185 -5.17 9.48 5.77
C LEU A 185 -4.53 9.84 7.11
N LYS A 186 -3.20 9.79 7.23
CA LYS A 186 -2.46 10.22 8.43
C LYS A 186 -2.52 11.74 8.66
N PHE A 187 -2.93 12.53 7.67
CA PHE A 187 -2.87 13.99 7.65
C PHE A 187 -4.23 14.70 7.49
N THR A 188 -5.29 13.93 7.30
CA THR A 188 -6.72 14.32 7.18
C THR A 188 -7.27 15.36 8.14
N LYS A 189 -6.66 15.59 9.33
CA LYS A 189 -7.04 16.75 10.17
C LYS A 189 -6.87 18.09 9.43
N ILE A 190 -6.18 18.08 8.30
CA ILE A 190 -5.80 19.23 7.49
C ILE A 190 -6.64 19.34 6.20
N ILE A 191 -7.22 18.24 5.69
CA ILE A 191 -7.94 18.21 4.40
C ILE A 191 -9.19 17.33 4.48
N ASP A 192 -10.29 17.84 3.91
CA ASP A 192 -11.51 17.06 3.66
C ASP A 192 -11.25 16.02 2.54
N LEU A 193 -11.32 14.74 2.92
CA LEU A 193 -11.14 13.59 2.04
C LEU A 193 -12.45 12.81 1.85
N SER A 194 -13.60 13.39 2.15
CA SER A 194 -14.93 12.76 2.01
C SER A 194 -15.18 12.20 0.61
N PHE A 195 -14.81 12.97 -0.43
CA PHE A 195 -14.95 12.56 -1.84
C PHE A 195 -14.21 11.25 -2.18
N LEU A 196 -13.19 10.85 -1.41
CA LEU A 196 -12.46 9.61 -1.63
C LEU A 196 -13.28 8.36 -1.29
N ASN A 197 -14.32 8.51 -0.46
CA ASN A 197 -15.21 7.41 -0.13
C ASN A 197 -15.97 6.94 -1.39
N GLU A 198 -16.56 7.89 -2.13
CA GLU A 198 -17.25 7.61 -3.39
C GLU A 198 -16.31 6.98 -4.43
N GLU A 199 -15.09 7.49 -4.54
CA GLU A 199 -14.09 6.96 -5.49
C GLU A 199 -13.71 5.51 -5.17
N ALA A 200 -13.52 5.17 -3.89
CA ALA A 200 -13.24 3.81 -3.46
C ALA A 200 -14.40 2.86 -3.76
N ILE A 201 -15.63 3.31 -3.51
CA ILE A 201 -16.84 2.52 -3.73
C ILE A 201 -17.04 2.26 -5.22
N LEU A 202 -16.92 3.28 -6.07
CA LEU A 202 -17.01 3.13 -7.52
C LEU A 202 -15.99 2.13 -8.06
N GLU A 203 -14.78 2.09 -7.51
CA GLU A 203 -13.78 1.11 -7.93
C GLU A 203 -14.11 -0.32 -7.46
N ILE A 204 -14.69 -0.47 -6.27
CA ILE A 204 -15.19 -1.76 -5.77
C ILE A 204 -16.37 -2.25 -6.61
N GLU A 205 -17.24 -1.34 -7.06
CA GLU A 205 -18.39 -1.64 -7.93
C GLU A 205 -18.01 -2.15 -9.32
N LYS A 206 -16.79 -1.88 -9.78
CA LYS A 206 -16.26 -2.42 -11.04
C LYS A 206 -15.86 -3.89 -10.95
N ILE A 207 -15.88 -4.51 -9.76
CA ILE A 207 -15.60 -5.94 -9.63
C ILE A 207 -16.73 -6.75 -10.27
N ALA A 208 -16.54 -7.11 -11.54
CA ALA A 208 -17.45 -7.98 -12.27
C ALA A 208 -17.19 -9.46 -11.95
N ASP A 209 -16.13 -10.02 -12.54
CA ASP A 209 -15.79 -11.45 -12.47
C ASP A 209 -14.34 -11.71 -12.00
N GLU A 210 -13.50 -10.68 -11.97
CA GLU A 210 -12.09 -10.79 -11.58
C GLU A 210 -11.71 -9.70 -10.58
N ILE A 211 -11.07 -10.11 -9.48
CA ILE A 211 -10.44 -9.19 -8.53
C ILE A 211 -9.00 -8.91 -8.96
N LYS A 212 -8.71 -7.63 -9.19
CA LYS A 212 -7.38 -7.12 -9.50
C LYS A 212 -6.76 -6.39 -8.30
N GLU A 213 -5.47 -6.08 -8.38
CA GLU A 213 -4.72 -5.38 -7.33
C GLU A 213 -5.31 -4.00 -6.96
N CYS A 214 -5.81 -3.28 -7.95
CA CYS A 214 -6.50 -1.99 -7.77
C CYS A 214 -7.75 -2.14 -6.91
N HIS A 215 -8.57 -3.17 -7.15
CA HIS A 215 -9.76 -3.45 -6.33
C HIS A 215 -9.37 -3.75 -4.88
N VAL A 216 -8.32 -4.55 -4.66
CA VAL A 216 -7.81 -4.85 -3.31
C VAL A 216 -7.28 -3.60 -2.60
N SER A 217 -6.63 -2.71 -3.34
CA SER A 217 -6.13 -1.43 -2.83
C SER A 217 -7.29 -0.48 -2.44
N ALA A 218 -8.36 -0.45 -3.24
CA ALA A 218 -9.59 0.29 -2.94
C ALA A 218 -10.31 -0.25 -1.70
N ILE A 219 -10.50 -1.58 -1.60
CA ILE A 219 -11.08 -2.24 -0.42
C ILE A 219 -10.27 -1.91 0.85
N SER A 220 -8.95 -2.04 0.76
CA SER A 220 -8.04 -1.78 1.90
C SER A 220 -8.03 -0.30 2.28
N PHE A 221 -8.13 0.60 1.30
CA PHE A 221 -8.25 2.03 1.55
C PHE A 221 -9.55 2.35 2.28
N LEU A 222 -10.69 1.83 1.77
CA LEU A 222 -11.99 2.03 2.40
C LEU A 222 -11.95 1.52 3.85
N ALA A 223 -11.41 0.33 4.10
CA ALA A 223 -11.31 -0.22 5.47
C ALA A 223 -10.55 0.72 6.41
N LYS A 224 -9.43 1.29 5.95
CA LYS A 224 -8.66 2.28 6.73
C LYS A 224 -9.41 3.58 6.93
N LEU A 225 -10.14 4.05 5.91
CA LEU A 225 -10.98 5.24 6.00
C LEU A 225 -12.06 5.05 7.07
N ILE A 226 -12.82 3.94 7.03
CA ILE A 226 -13.85 3.60 8.01
C ILE A 226 -13.27 3.54 9.43
N ARG A 227 -12.12 2.87 9.59
CA ARG A 227 -11.46 2.72 10.90
C ARG A 227 -11.09 4.07 11.52
N GLN A 228 -10.65 5.03 10.71
CA GLN A 228 -10.18 6.33 11.20
C GLN A 228 -11.31 7.37 11.29
N TYR A 229 -12.29 7.31 10.38
CA TYR A 229 -13.37 8.26 10.22
C TYR A 229 -14.72 7.55 10.09
N PRO A 230 -15.20 6.93 11.18
CA PRO A 230 -16.44 6.15 11.16
C PRO A 230 -17.66 7.01 10.74
N ASP A 231 -17.64 8.31 11.03
CA ASP A 231 -18.74 9.23 10.70
C ASP A 231 -18.90 9.43 9.18
N LEU A 232 -17.80 9.37 8.40
CA LEU A 232 -17.86 9.47 6.93
C LEU A 232 -18.58 8.29 6.29
N CYS A 233 -18.78 7.19 7.02
CA CYS A 233 -19.49 6.01 6.55
C CYS A 233 -21.01 6.18 6.61
N GLN A 234 -21.50 7.18 7.35
CA GLN A 234 -22.93 7.42 7.50
C GLN A 234 -23.54 8.04 6.23
N GLU A 235 -22.70 8.59 5.34
CA GLU A 235 -23.12 9.36 4.18
C GLU A 235 -23.28 8.50 2.91
N VAL A 236 -22.87 7.23 2.92
CA VAL A 236 -22.87 6.38 1.71
C VAL A 236 -23.62 5.06 1.90
N SER A 237 -24.37 4.67 0.86
CA SER A 237 -25.06 3.37 0.82
C SER A 237 -24.04 2.22 0.78
N ILE A 238 -24.00 1.43 1.84
CA ILE A 238 -23.03 0.34 2.00
C ILE A 238 -23.52 -0.99 1.41
N GLU A 239 -24.82 -1.13 1.15
CA GLU A 239 -25.42 -2.39 0.68
C GLU A 239 -24.85 -2.88 -0.66
N PRO A 240 -24.63 -2.03 -1.69
CA PRO A 240 -24.02 -2.47 -2.94
C PRO A 240 -22.63 -3.06 -2.71
N VAL A 241 -21.82 -2.38 -1.90
CA VAL A 241 -20.48 -2.82 -1.50
C VAL A 241 -20.55 -4.17 -0.82
N LEU A 242 -21.44 -4.35 0.16
CA LEU A 242 -21.60 -5.62 0.87
C LEU A 242 -21.99 -6.77 -0.05
N ASN A 243 -22.89 -6.55 -1.01
CA ASN A 243 -23.28 -7.56 -1.99
C ASN A 243 -22.09 -7.99 -2.85
N ILE A 244 -21.30 -7.03 -3.31
CA ILE A 244 -20.08 -7.31 -4.10
C ILE A 244 -19.07 -8.08 -3.25
N LEU A 245 -18.80 -7.64 -2.03
CA LEU A 245 -17.87 -8.32 -1.12
C LEU A 245 -18.33 -9.75 -0.81
N ALA A 246 -19.63 -9.96 -0.61
CA ALA A 246 -20.20 -11.28 -0.35
C ALA A 246 -20.05 -12.21 -1.56
N LYS A 247 -20.32 -11.71 -2.77
CA LYS A 247 -20.06 -12.41 -4.03
C LYS A 247 -18.57 -12.77 -4.15
N CYS A 248 -17.69 -11.78 -3.94
CA CYS A 248 -16.24 -11.93 -4.02
C CYS A 248 -15.71 -12.98 -3.05
N PHE A 249 -16.18 -12.94 -1.80
CA PHE A 249 -15.79 -13.88 -0.76
C PHE A 249 -16.13 -15.31 -1.17
N LYS A 250 -17.34 -15.52 -1.73
CA LYS A 250 -17.81 -16.82 -2.20
C LYS A 250 -17.07 -17.34 -3.44
N GLU A 251 -16.75 -16.47 -4.39
CA GLU A 251 -16.20 -16.87 -5.70
C GLU A 251 -14.66 -16.97 -5.71
N HIS A 252 -13.95 -16.13 -4.95
CA HIS A 252 -12.48 -16.06 -4.96
C HIS A 252 -11.83 -16.79 -3.77
N GLN A 253 -12.28 -18.01 -3.50
CA GLN A 253 -11.99 -18.77 -2.28
C GLN A 253 -10.50 -19.07 -2.00
N ASN A 254 -9.63 -18.95 -3.01
CA ASN A 254 -8.19 -19.22 -2.90
C ASN A 254 -7.32 -17.96 -3.05
N GLN A 255 -7.91 -16.77 -3.28
CA GLN A 255 -7.17 -15.51 -3.43
C GLN A 255 -6.96 -14.86 -2.06
N THR A 256 -5.94 -15.31 -1.33
CA THR A 256 -5.70 -14.89 0.06
C THR A 256 -5.54 -13.37 0.23
N PHE A 257 -4.95 -12.68 -0.75
CA PHE A 257 -4.79 -11.23 -0.73
C PHE A 257 -6.15 -10.51 -0.79
N ALA A 258 -7.08 -10.98 -1.64
CA ALA A 258 -8.43 -10.44 -1.73
C ALA A 258 -9.24 -10.77 -0.48
N LEU A 259 -9.20 -12.02 -0.01
CA LEU A 259 -9.90 -12.44 1.22
C LEU A 259 -9.44 -11.66 2.45
N MET A 260 -8.15 -11.31 2.52
CA MET A 260 -7.60 -10.50 3.60
C MET A 260 -8.15 -9.08 3.59
N ALA A 261 -8.20 -8.42 2.43
CA ALA A 261 -8.76 -7.09 2.30
C ALA A 261 -10.27 -7.08 2.59
N ILE A 262 -11.02 -8.05 2.06
CA ILE A 262 -12.46 -8.20 2.33
C ILE A 262 -12.70 -8.36 3.82
N LYS A 263 -11.96 -9.26 4.48
CA LYS A 263 -12.04 -9.47 5.92
C LYS A 263 -11.76 -8.17 6.68
N GLU A 264 -10.72 -7.42 6.31
CA GLU A 264 -10.39 -6.16 6.96
C GLU A 264 -11.56 -5.17 6.88
N LEU A 265 -12.12 -4.98 5.68
CA LEU A 265 -13.23 -4.07 5.46
C LEU A 265 -14.49 -4.48 6.24
N VAL A 266 -14.91 -5.74 6.12
CA VAL A 266 -16.06 -6.33 6.84
C VAL A 266 -15.91 -6.19 8.35
N THR A 267 -14.70 -6.37 8.87
CA THR A 267 -14.40 -6.21 10.29
C THR A 267 -14.55 -4.77 10.77
N GLU A 268 -14.23 -3.78 9.93
CA GLU A 268 -14.44 -2.38 10.28
C GLU A 268 -15.93 -2.00 10.15
N MET A 269 -16.60 -2.44 9.07
CA MET A 269 -18.02 -2.15 8.84
C MET A 269 -18.92 -2.66 9.96
N VAL A 270 -18.70 -3.87 10.49
CA VAL A 270 -19.53 -4.42 11.57
C VAL A 270 -19.45 -3.61 12.87
N LYS A 271 -18.38 -2.82 13.05
CA LYS A 271 -18.24 -1.92 14.21
C LYS A 271 -19.11 -0.67 14.08
N ILE A 272 -19.51 -0.30 12.87
CA ILE A 272 -20.28 0.91 12.58
C ILE A 272 -21.78 0.59 12.72
N PRO A 273 -22.53 1.28 13.60
CA PRO A 273 -23.94 0.99 13.82
C PRO A 273 -24.80 1.00 12.55
N CYS A 274 -24.63 2.00 11.68
CA CYS A 274 -25.43 2.14 10.45
C CYS A 274 -25.13 1.08 9.38
N CYS A 275 -23.98 0.41 9.44
CA CYS A 275 -23.64 -0.68 8.51
C CYS A 275 -24.02 -2.06 9.07
N ARG A 276 -24.25 -2.14 10.39
CA ARG A 276 -24.35 -3.42 11.11
C ARG A 276 -25.54 -4.25 10.64
N GLU A 277 -26.72 -3.63 10.47
CA GLU A 277 -27.92 -4.34 10.03
C GLU A 277 -27.69 -5.00 8.67
N SER A 278 -27.31 -4.22 7.65
CA SER A 278 -26.99 -4.73 6.31
C SER A 278 -25.86 -5.78 6.32
N MET A 279 -24.89 -5.66 7.22
CA MET A 279 -23.83 -6.67 7.41
C MET A 279 -24.39 -8.02 7.84
N PHE A 280 -25.32 -8.02 8.80
CA PHE A 280 -25.96 -9.25 9.29
C PHE A 280 -26.97 -9.83 8.29
N GLU A 281 -27.56 -9.00 7.45
CA GLU A 281 -28.51 -9.44 6.41
C GLU A 281 -27.84 -9.96 5.14
N ILE A 282 -26.73 -9.34 4.71
CA ILE A 282 -26.11 -9.60 3.40
C ILE A 282 -24.88 -10.50 3.54
N PHE A 283 -23.90 -10.10 4.35
CA PHE A 283 -22.58 -10.72 4.35
C PHE A 283 -22.50 -11.93 5.29
N VAL A 284 -23.04 -11.80 6.51
CA VAL A 284 -23.02 -12.86 7.53
C VAL A 284 -23.64 -14.18 7.06
N PRO A 285 -24.77 -14.22 6.33
CA PRO A 285 -25.34 -15.46 5.84
C PRO A 285 -24.40 -16.21 4.90
N VAL A 286 -23.62 -15.49 4.08
CA VAL A 286 -22.61 -16.09 3.19
C VAL A 286 -21.48 -16.72 4.01
N VAL A 287 -21.02 -16.06 5.07
CA VAL A 287 -20.01 -16.64 5.98
C VAL A 287 -20.52 -17.92 6.63
N LEU A 288 -21.76 -17.92 7.12
CA LEU A 288 -22.38 -19.11 7.72
C LEU A 288 -22.52 -20.26 6.71
N ASP A 289 -22.96 -19.97 5.49
CA ASP A 289 -23.08 -20.94 4.40
C ASP A 289 -21.74 -21.60 4.09
N ILE A 290 -20.65 -20.80 4.04
CA ILE A 290 -19.29 -21.30 3.86
C ILE A 290 -18.87 -22.22 5.00
N LEU A 291 -19.13 -21.84 6.26
CA LEU A 291 -18.80 -22.67 7.42
C LEU A 291 -19.53 -24.01 7.43
N GLU A 292 -20.74 -24.05 6.87
CA GLU A 292 -21.58 -25.25 6.83
C GLU A 292 -21.24 -26.17 5.66
N LYS A 293 -20.99 -25.61 4.48
CA LYS A 293 -20.99 -26.33 3.21
C LYS A 293 -19.63 -26.39 2.51
N SER A 294 -18.70 -25.48 2.81
CA SER A 294 -17.41 -25.44 2.12
C SER A 294 -16.45 -26.49 2.64
N GLU A 295 -15.74 -27.15 1.74
CA GLU A 295 -14.59 -28.01 2.05
C GLU A 295 -13.25 -27.28 1.86
N ASN A 296 -13.28 -26.06 1.29
CA ASN A 296 -12.08 -25.30 1.00
C ASN A 296 -11.49 -24.71 2.30
N ARG A 297 -10.33 -25.23 2.70
CA ARG A 297 -9.62 -24.85 3.93
C ARG A 297 -9.22 -23.38 3.98
N VAL A 298 -8.91 -22.76 2.84
CA VAL A 298 -8.47 -21.35 2.78
C VAL A 298 -9.63 -20.44 3.18
N ILE A 299 -10.74 -20.49 2.45
CA ILE A 299 -11.91 -19.67 2.75
C ILE A 299 -12.51 -19.98 4.12
N LEU A 300 -12.49 -21.25 4.55
CA LEU A 300 -12.93 -21.64 5.89
C LEU A 300 -12.14 -20.90 6.98
N ALA A 301 -10.81 -20.78 6.84
CA ALA A 301 -9.98 -20.07 7.81
C ALA A 301 -10.39 -18.60 7.94
N PHE A 302 -10.64 -17.91 6.82
CA PHE A 302 -11.13 -16.53 6.83
C PHE A 302 -12.54 -16.42 7.42
N ALA A 303 -13.44 -17.35 7.08
CA ALA A 303 -14.80 -17.38 7.63
C ALA A 303 -14.79 -17.56 9.15
N PHE A 304 -13.95 -18.44 9.69
CA PHE A 304 -13.78 -18.60 11.14
C PHE A 304 -13.24 -17.34 11.80
N GLU A 305 -12.29 -16.65 11.17
CA GLU A 305 -11.71 -15.44 11.72
C GLU A 305 -12.72 -14.28 11.77
N ILE A 306 -13.54 -14.13 10.71
CA ILE A 306 -14.65 -13.16 10.68
C ILE A 306 -15.65 -13.47 11.78
N CYS A 307 -16.12 -14.72 11.90
CA CYS A 307 -17.07 -15.10 12.95
C CYS A 307 -16.52 -14.87 14.35
N SER A 308 -15.26 -15.24 14.60
CA SER A 308 -14.61 -15.03 15.90
C SER A 308 -14.52 -13.55 16.25
N THR A 309 -14.23 -12.71 15.25
CA THR A 309 -14.17 -11.27 15.41
C THR A 309 -15.54 -10.67 15.76
N ILE A 310 -16.60 -11.09 15.06
CA ILE A 310 -17.97 -10.62 15.34
C ILE A 310 -18.43 -11.09 16.72
N ILE A 311 -18.18 -12.34 17.12
CA ILE A 311 -18.48 -12.85 18.46
C ILE A 311 -17.83 -11.97 19.54
N ARG A 312 -16.53 -11.67 19.37
CA ARG A 312 -15.80 -10.82 20.32
C ARG A 312 -16.40 -9.42 20.40
N LEU A 313 -16.82 -8.84 19.27
CA LEU A 313 -17.47 -7.53 19.27
C LEU A 313 -18.80 -7.57 20.01
N ILE A 314 -19.61 -8.61 19.83
CA ILE A 314 -20.87 -8.77 20.58
C ILE A 314 -20.63 -8.89 22.09
N GLU A 315 -19.57 -9.59 22.50
CA GLU A 315 -19.21 -9.72 23.91
C GLU A 315 -18.70 -8.41 24.53
N LEU A 316 -18.02 -7.58 23.74
CA LEU A 316 -17.47 -6.29 24.17
C LEU A 316 -18.53 -5.16 24.17
N TYR A 317 -19.53 -5.24 23.31
CA TYR A 317 -20.52 -4.18 23.10
C TYR A 317 -21.95 -4.73 23.24
N PRO A 318 -22.60 -4.58 24.40
CA PRO A 318 -23.94 -5.13 24.66
C PRO A 318 -25.01 -4.68 23.65
N ASP A 319 -24.84 -3.50 23.08
CA ASP A 319 -25.73 -2.92 22.05
C ASP A 319 -25.66 -3.66 20.70
N PHE A 320 -24.81 -4.68 20.54
CA PHE A 320 -24.78 -5.58 19.38
C PHE A 320 -25.71 -6.79 19.53
N GLY A 321 -26.19 -7.06 20.74
CA GLY A 321 -26.96 -8.25 21.08
C GLY A 321 -28.25 -8.44 20.26
N PRO A 322 -29.07 -7.41 20.02
CA PRO A 322 -30.34 -7.57 19.30
C PRO A 322 -30.19 -8.10 17.87
N GLU A 323 -29.29 -7.53 17.07
CA GLU A 323 -29.09 -7.86 15.66
C GLU A 323 -28.44 -9.24 15.49
N ALA A 324 -27.51 -9.59 16.38
CA ALA A 324 -26.87 -10.90 16.40
C ALA A 324 -27.83 -12.03 16.83
N ASN A 325 -28.75 -11.74 17.76
CA ASN A 325 -29.78 -12.67 18.20
C ASN A 325 -30.91 -12.82 17.18
N ALA A 326 -31.32 -11.73 16.52
CA ALA A 326 -32.34 -11.73 15.48
C ALA A 326 -31.97 -12.66 14.32
N ASN A 327 -30.68 -12.75 13.97
CA ASN A 327 -30.18 -13.55 12.87
C ASN A 327 -29.70 -14.95 13.27
N ASN A 328 -29.96 -15.39 14.51
CA ASN A 328 -29.48 -16.66 15.09
C ASN A 328 -27.95 -16.89 14.96
N PHE A 329 -27.19 -15.81 14.73
CA PHE A 329 -25.79 -15.85 14.36
C PHE A 329 -24.93 -16.51 15.45
N LEU A 330 -25.14 -16.10 16.70
CA LEU A 330 -24.36 -16.61 17.84
C LEU A 330 -24.50 -18.13 18.00
N ASN A 331 -25.70 -18.67 17.81
CA ASN A 331 -25.93 -20.11 17.95
C ASN A 331 -25.28 -20.88 16.80
N SER A 332 -25.47 -20.42 15.56
CA SER A 332 -24.89 -21.04 14.37
C SER A 332 -23.36 -20.99 14.39
N CYS A 333 -22.77 -19.82 14.68
CA CYS A 333 -21.31 -19.68 14.76
C CYS A 333 -20.71 -20.49 15.90
N ARG A 334 -21.28 -20.46 17.11
CA ARG A 334 -20.77 -21.26 18.24
C ARG A 334 -20.82 -22.76 17.94
N ALA A 335 -21.87 -23.23 17.26
CA ALA A 335 -21.98 -24.63 16.84
C ALA A 335 -20.88 -25.00 15.81
N GLN A 336 -20.67 -24.17 14.79
CA GLN A 336 -19.66 -24.45 13.75
C GLN A 336 -18.22 -24.31 14.27
N VAL A 337 -17.91 -23.29 15.07
CA VAL A 337 -16.60 -23.12 15.72
C VAL A 337 -16.29 -24.31 16.63
N LYS A 338 -17.27 -24.80 17.40
CA LYS A 338 -17.12 -26.01 18.22
C LYS A 338 -16.83 -27.24 17.37
N LYS A 339 -17.58 -27.44 16.27
CA LYS A 339 -17.37 -28.56 15.33
C LYS A 339 -15.98 -28.53 14.69
N HIS A 340 -15.52 -27.35 14.25
CA HIS A 340 -14.21 -27.18 13.64
C HIS A 340 -13.05 -27.40 14.62
N ASN A 341 -13.17 -26.85 15.84
CA ASN A 341 -12.21 -27.11 16.90
C ASN A 341 -12.08 -28.62 17.17
N ILE A 342 -13.19 -29.36 17.26
CA ILE A 342 -13.19 -30.83 17.42
C ILE A 342 -12.44 -31.55 16.28
N LEU A 343 -12.55 -31.06 15.04
CA LEU A 343 -11.83 -31.63 13.90
C LEU A 343 -10.32 -31.34 13.97
N LEU A 344 -9.92 -30.11 14.31
CA LEU A 344 -8.51 -29.76 14.55
C LEU A 344 -7.89 -30.58 15.69
N TYR A 345 -8.65 -30.84 16.77
CA TYR A 345 -8.25 -31.74 17.86
C TYR A 345 -7.92 -33.15 17.36
N ARG A 346 -8.79 -33.69 16.52
CA ARG A 346 -8.69 -35.08 16.03
C ARG A 346 -7.58 -35.25 14.99
N GLU A 347 -7.40 -34.29 14.09
CA GLU A 347 -6.42 -34.40 13.00
C GLU A 347 -4.99 -34.03 13.41
N TYR A 348 -4.81 -33.07 14.33
CA TYR A 348 -3.47 -32.52 14.64
C TYR A 348 -3.03 -32.71 16.09
N GLY A 349 -3.82 -33.41 16.93
CA GLY A 349 -3.38 -33.82 18.27
C GLY A 349 -3.15 -32.67 19.27
N TYR A 350 -3.65 -31.46 18.99
CA TYR A 350 -3.63 -30.36 19.95
C TYR A 350 -4.36 -30.80 21.23
N LYS A 351 -3.85 -30.49 22.43
CA LYS A 351 -4.47 -30.94 23.71
C LYS A 351 -5.35 -29.89 24.40
N LYS A 352 -5.50 -28.69 23.83
CA LYS A 352 -6.33 -27.60 24.40
C LYS A 352 -7.04 -26.80 23.30
N PRO A 353 -8.31 -26.36 23.52
CA PRO A 353 -9.10 -25.48 22.64
C PRO A 353 -8.24 -24.42 21.96
N VAL A 354 -8.23 -24.38 20.62
CA VAL A 354 -7.69 -23.27 19.82
C VAL A 354 -8.72 -22.15 19.89
N ILE A 355 -8.96 -21.68 21.10
CA ILE A 355 -9.28 -20.28 21.35
C ILE A 355 -7.93 -19.73 21.77
N HIS A 356 -7.08 -19.39 20.79
CA HIS A 356 -5.84 -18.69 21.10
C HIS A 356 -6.22 -17.31 21.65
N HIS A 357 -6.18 -17.17 22.97
CA HIS A 357 -5.95 -15.91 23.67
C HIS A 357 -4.53 -15.34 23.42
N SER A 358 -3.87 -15.73 22.33
CA SER A 358 -2.46 -15.41 22.11
C SER A 358 -2.06 -15.59 20.66
N TYR A 359 -2.39 -14.58 19.85
CA TYR A 359 -1.44 -14.04 18.87
C TYR A 359 -1.39 -12.52 19.11
N MET A 360 -0.24 -12.11 19.65
CA MET A 360 0.15 -10.88 20.36
C MET A 360 0.05 -9.61 19.49
N ALA A 361 -0.05 -8.38 20.02
CA ALA A 361 0.66 -7.82 21.16
C ALA A 361 -0.14 -6.75 21.92
N GLU A 362 -0.30 -6.94 23.23
CA GLU A 362 -0.33 -5.84 24.18
C GLU A 362 1.13 -5.37 24.31
N THR A 363 1.39 -4.12 23.93
CA THR A 363 2.58 -3.40 24.37
C THR A 363 2.50 -3.29 25.89
N ASP A 364 3.51 -3.78 26.61
CA ASP A 364 3.67 -3.52 28.03
C ASP A 364 3.53 -2.01 28.29
N PRO A 365 2.71 -1.57 29.26
CA PRO A 365 2.79 -0.20 29.72
C PRO A 365 4.17 -0.04 30.38
N ILE A 366 4.99 0.82 29.79
CA ILE A 366 6.23 1.32 30.38
C ILE A 366 5.90 1.73 31.81
N SER A 367 6.43 0.99 32.78
CA SER A 367 6.37 1.36 34.18
C SER A 367 7.14 2.66 34.34
N SER A 368 6.40 3.73 34.65
CA SER A 368 6.96 4.98 35.14
C SER A 368 7.80 4.68 36.40
N PRO A 369 9.07 5.12 36.47
CA PRO A 369 9.80 5.05 37.73
C PRO A 369 9.14 6.02 38.69
N ARG A 370 8.49 5.48 39.73
CA ARG A 370 8.08 6.30 40.87
C ARG A 370 9.33 6.82 41.57
N ALA A 371 9.43 8.14 41.62
CA ALA A 371 10.17 8.85 42.64
C ALA A 371 9.56 8.49 44.01
N ASP A 372 10.35 7.86 44.87
CA ASP A 372 10.81 8.39 46.17
C ASP A 372 11.78 7.39 46.81
#